data_AF-A0A6A2X8W8-F1
#
_entry.id   AF-A0A6A2X8W8-F1
#
_cell.length_a   1.000
_cell.length_b   1.000
_cell.length_c   1.000
_cell.angle_alpha   90.00
_cell.angle_beta   90.00
_cell.angle_gamma   90.00
#
_symmetry.space_group_name_H-M   'P 1'
#
loop_
_entity.id
_entity.type
_entity.pdbx_description
1 polymer ?
#
loop_
_entity_poly.entity_id
_entity_poly.type
_entity_poly.pdbx_seq_one_letter_code
_entity_poly.pdbx_strand_id
1 'polypeptide(L)' 'MRGRIGSRPPRCERRCSSCEHCEAIQVPIDPPLRHGNMNISTLNFDAAYARGVDNSNYKPMSWKCKCGNFIFNP' A
#
# COMPACT_ATOMS: atom_id res chain seq x y z
N MET A 1 -5.47 5.06 -25.97
CA MET A 1 -5.86 4.56 -24.63
C MET A 1 -4.88 5.15 -23.61
N ARG A 2 -5.32 6.04 -22.71
CA ARG A 2 -4.42 6.66 -21.72
C ARG A 2 -4.13 5.62 -20.64
N GLY A 3 -2.93 5.06 -20.60
CA GLY A 3 -2.50 4.21 -19.49
C GLY A 3 -2.47 5.06 -18.22
N ARG A 4 -3.25 4.68 -17.20
CA ARG A 4 -3.09 5.27 -15.87
C ARG A 4 -1.68 4.92 -15.38
N ILE A 5 -0.91 5.93 -15.04
CA ILE A 5 0.40 5.76 -14.40
C ILE A 5 0.14 5.11 -13.04
N GLY A 6 0.75 3.96 -12.78
CA GLY A 6 0.62 3.23 -11.52
C GLY A 6 0.53 1.72 -11.68
N SER A 7 0.61 1.03 -10.54
CA SER A 7 0.52 -0.43 -10.45
C SER A 7 -0.89 -0.92 -10.82
N ARG A 8 -0.99 -2.14 -11.35
CA ARG A 8 -2.29 -2.79 -11.63
C ARG A 8 -2.93 -3.31 -10.32
N PRO A 9 -4.28 -3.28 -10.20
CA PRO A 9 -4.98 -3.79 -9.02
C PRO A 9 -4.76 -5.31 -8.80
N PRO A 10 -4.66 -5.77 -7.55
CA PRO A 10 -4.55 -7.19 -7.21
C PRO A 10 -5.89 -7.93 -7.27
N ARG A 11 -5.83 -9.26 -7.21
CA ARG A 11 -7.02 -10.13 -7.08
C ARG A 11 -7.27 -10.48 -5.62
N CYS A 12 -8.38 -10.01 -5.05
CA CYS A 12 -8.65 -10.11 -3.62
C CYS A 12 -9.52 -11.32 -3.19
N GLU A 13 -10.03 -12.12 -4.14
CA GLU A 13 -10.99 -13.22 -3.95
C GLU A 13 -10.67 -14.24 -2.82
N ARG A 14 -9.41 -14.37 -2.39
CA ARG A 14 -8.99 -15.27 -1.29
C ARG A 14 -8.21 -14.59 -0.17
N ARG A 15 -8.22 -13.25 -0.13
CA ARG A 15 -7.45 -12.46 0.85
C ARG A 15 -8.29 -12.05 2.06
N CYS A 16 -9.57 -11.77 1.86
CA CYS A 16 -10.46 -11.36 2.94
C CYS A 16 -11.14 -12.55 3.66
N SER A 17 -10.51 -13.73 3.67
CA SER A 17 -11.03 -14.97 4.29
C SER A 17 -12.46 -15.33 3.86
N SER A 18 -13.48 -14.93 4.64
CA SER A 18 -14.90 -15.23 4.43
C SER A 18 -15.74 -14.03 3.95
N CYS A 19 -15.09 -12.93 3.56
CA CYS A 19 -15.81 -11.72 3.18
C CYS A 19 -16.43 -11.80 1.79
N GLU A 20 -17.72 -11.48 1.72
CA GLU A 20 -18.48 -11.43 0.47
C GLU A 20 -18.06 -10.27 -0.44
N HIS A 21 -17.71 -9.11 0.13
CA HIS A 21 -17.34 -7.89 -0.60
C HIS A 21 -15.87 -7.55 -0.41
N CYS A 22 -14.99 -8.32 -1.05
CA CYS A 22 -13.53 -8.15 -0.98
C CYS A 22 -12.98 -7.48 -2.25
N GLU A 23 -12.62 -6.20 -2.17
CA GLU A 23 -12.23 -5.38 -3.31
C GLU A 23 -10.79 -4.86 -3.23
N ALA A 24 -10.18 -4.62 -4.40
CA ALA A 24 -8.88 -3.99 -4.50
C ALA A 24 -8.99 -2.48 -4.35
N ILE A 25 -8.25 -1.90 -3.39
CA ILE A 25 -8.25 -0.45 -3.12
C ILE A 25 -6.83 0.12 -3.18
N GLN A 26 -6.70 1.39 -3.57
CA GLN A 26 -5.45 2.13 -3.42
C GLN A 26 -5.46 2.86 -2.06
N VAL A 27 -4.41 2.63 -1.27
CA VAL A 27 -4.22 3.24 0.05
C VAL A 27 -2.97 4.11 0.00
N PRO A 28 -3.04 5.40 0.41
CA PRO A 28 -1.85 6.23 0.58
C PRO A 28 -0.85 5.53 1.51
N ILE A 29 0.43 5.60 1.19
CA ILE A 29 1.46 5.23 2.16
C ILE A 29 1.89 6.48 2.91
N ASP A 30 1.76 6.44 4.23
CA ASP A 30 2.41 7.44 5.07
C ASP A 30 3.92 7.23 4.93
N PRO A 31 4.68 8.24 4.49
CA PRO A 31 6.13 8.13 4.48
C PRO A 31 6.57 7.87 5.93
N PRO A 32 7.36 6.81 6.20
CA PRO A 32 7.84 6.58 7.55
C PRO A 32 8.68 7.78 7.96
N LEU A 33 8.16 8.60 8.88
CA LEU A 33 8.91 9.65 9.53
C LEU A 33 10.09 8.96 10.23
N ARG A 34 11.29 9.17 9.70
CA ARG A 34 12.54 8.65 10.26
C ARG A 34 12.80 9.38 11.57
N HIS A 35 12.23 8.90 12.66
CA HIS A 35 12.70 9.25 13.99
C HIS A 35 12.84 7.99 14.83
N GLY A 36 14.11 7.62 15.08
CA GLY A 36 14.47 6.67 16.14
C GLY A 36 14.46 5.20 15.73
N ASN A 37 15.67 4.70 15.44
CA ASN A 37 16.16 3.35 15.69
C ASN A 37 15.15 2.33 16.28
N MET A 38 14.55 1.46 15.47
CA MET A 38 14.00 0.17 15.91
C MET A 38 14.11 -0.88 14.80
N ASN A 39 14.59 -2.05 15.19
CA ASN A 39 14.76 -3.23 14.34
C ASN A 39 13.41 -3.68 13.73
N ILE A 40 13.13 -3.26 12.50
CA ILE A 40 11.94 -3.67 11.74
C ILE A 40 12.32 -4.84 10.85
N SER A 41 12.24 -6.05 11.39
CA SER A 41 12.42 -7.30 10.64
C SER A 41 11.14 -7.77 9.92
N THR A 42 10.13 -6.92 9.74
CA THR A 42 8.80 -7.39 9.28
C THR A 42 8.06 -6.53 8.26
N LEU A 43 8.66 -5.47 7.69
CA LEU A 43 7.99 -4.73 6.62
C LEU A 43 8.89 -4.62 5.38
N ASN A 44 8.83 -5.63 4.51
CA ASN A 44 9.28 -5.54 3.12
C ASN A 44 8.34 -4.60 2.32
N PHE A 45 8.19 -3.35 2.77
CA PHE A 45 7.70 -2.28 1.91
C PHE A 45 8.94 -1.64 1.29
N ASP A 46 9.10 -1.84 -0.02
CA ASP A 46 10.24 -1.41 -0.83
C ASP A 46 10.86 -0.11 -0.30
N ALA A 47 12.05 -0.26 0.30
CA ALA A 47 12.81 0.82 0.94
C ALA A 47 13.23 1.95 -0.03
N ALA A 48 12.89 1.83 -1.32
CA ALA A 48 13.08 2.86 -2.34
C ALA A 48 12.20 4.10 -2.10
N TYR A 49 10.99 3.95 -1.55
CA TYR A 49 10.07 5.08 -1.31
C TYR A 49 10.33 5.84 0.01
N ALA A 50 11.12 5.26 0.91
CA ALA A 50 11.42 5.86 2.22
C ALA A 50 12.69 6.74 2.22
N ARG A 51 13.39 6.85 1.07
CA ARG A 51 14.64 7.58 0.91
C ARG A 51 14.37 8.98 0.32
N GLY A 52 14.16 9.95 1.20
CA GLY A 52 13.93 11.37 0.86
C GLY A 52 12.44 11.67 0.95
N VAL A 53 11.94 12.57 1.80
CA VAL A 53 12.25 14.02 1.81
C VAL A 53 12.53 14.57 0.41
N ASP A 54 11.84 14.01 -0.59
CA ASP A 54 11.80 14.57 -1.93
C ASP A 54 10.69 15.63 -1.91
N ASN A 55 11.01 16.89 -2.26
CA ASN A 55 10.06 18.02 -2.31
C ASN A 55 9.00 17.86 -3.42
N SER A 56 8.77 16.64 -3.89
CA SER A 56 7.76 16.31 -4.86
C SER A 56 6.39 16.24 -4.17
N ASN A 57 5.39 16.90 -4.76
CA ASN A 57 3.99 16.78 -4.32
C ASN A 57 3.40 15.37 -4.61
N TYR A 58 4.26 14.40 -4.92
CA TYR A 58 3.88 13.03 -5.22
C TYR A 58 3.54 12.31 -3.92
N LYS A 59 2.27 11.90 -3.79
CA LYS A 59 1.79 11.11 -2.65
C LYS A 59 1.74 9.65 -3.08
N PRO A 60 2.71 8.83 -2.67
CA PRO A 60 2.74 7.45 -3.10
C PRO A 60 1.55 6.66 -2.55
N MET A 61 1.07 5.72 -3.36
CA MET A 61 -0.09 4.88 -3.05
C MET A 61 0.28 3.41 -3.27
N SER A 62 -0.29 2.52 -2.46
CA SER A 62 -0.11 1.08 -2.55
C SER A 62 -1.44 0.37 -2.68
N TRP A 63 -1.46 -0.77 -3.39
CA TRP A 63 -2.66 -1.60 -3.46
C TRP A 63 -2.86 -2.41 -2.18
N LYS A 64 -4.12 -2.55 -1.77
CA LYS A 64 -4.59 -3.38 -0.64
C LYS A 64 -5.90 -4.06 -1.02
N CYS A 65 -6.33 -5.03 -0.23
CA CYS A 65 -7.67 -5.60 -0.31
C CYS A 65 -8.52 -5.07 0.85
N LYS A 66 -9.76 -4.67 0.60
CA LYS A 66 -10.69 -4.15 1.61
C LYS A 66 -11.91 -5.05 1.72
N CYS A 67 -12.35 -5.29 2.94
CA CYS A 67 -13.63 -5.89 3.27
C CYS A 67 -14.27 -5.10 4.40
N GLY A 68 -15.39 -4.42 4.14
CA GLY A 68 -16.02 -3.54 5.14
C GLY A 68 -15.02 -2.51 5.66
N ASN A 69 -14.65 -2.59 6.94
CA ASN A 69 -13.68 -1.68 7.57
C ASN A 69 -12.27 -2.29 7.72
N PHE A 70 -12.04 -3.51 7.22
CA PHE A 70 -10.77 -4.21 7.33
C PHE A 70 -9.94 -4.06 6.05
N ILE A 71 -8.64 -3.82 6.22
CA ILE A 71 -7.67 -3.72 5.13
C ILE A 71 -6.66 -4.86 5.26
N PHE A 72 -6.46 -5.59 4.17
CA PHE A 72 -5.57 -6.75 4.04
C PHE A 72 -4.47 -6.45 3.03
N ASN A 73 -3.32 -7.11 3.20
CA ASN A 73 -2.30 -7.10 2.17
C ASN A 73 -2.80 -7.89 0.93
N PRO A 74 -2.50 -7.43 -0.28
CA PRO A 74 -2.82 -8.13 -1.52
C PRO A 74 -2.30 -9.57 -1.59
#